data_AF-A0A847NW32-F1
#
_entry.id   AF-A0A847NW32-F1
#
_cell.length_a   1.000
_cell.length_b   1.000
_cell.length_c   1.000
_cell.angle_alpha   90.00
_cell.angle_beta   90.00
_cell.angle_gamma   90.00
#
_symmetry.space_group_name_H-M   'P 1'
#
loop_
_entity.id
_entity.type
_entity.pdbx_description
1 polymer ?
#
loop_
_entity_poly.entity_id
_entity_poly.type
_entity_poly.pdbx_seq_one_letter_code
_entity_poly.pdbx_strand_id
1 'polypeptide(L)'
;MNWDVSIYLPLSSKLDSASKYAQNFYYEFFDISHMPDDQIRGSALLRIVFLTMKYIHNQQMLNKLDDILVVFEEMSHEVNISNDLNTFALYIETAAPQNLKQQLSEKINSWERRDDMPEISKTFQRLRDEGRVEGKREGKMEGKIEGKIEDAQKMIHKGMSKELIQEITGLSFEKIIELENKITKRSL
;
A
#
# COMPACT_ATOMS: atom_id res chain seq x y z
N MET A 1 -4.05 -22.81 24.70
CA MET A 1 -5.04 -23.27 23.70
C MET A 1 -4.23 -23.55 22.46
N ASN A 2 -4.16 -24.83 22.05
CA ASN A 2 -3.17 -25.30 21.07
C ASN A 2 -3.70 -25.09 19.66
N TRP A 3 -2.98 -24.27 18.88
CA TRP A 3 -3.23 -24.10 17.46
C TRP A 3 -2.57 -25.24 16.69
N ASP A 4 -3.11 -25.58 15.52
CA ASP A 4 -2.56 -26.62 14.65
C ASP A 4 -1.41 -26.02 13.83
N VAL A 5 -0.17 -26.44 14.10
CA VAL A 5 1.06 -25.86 13.56
C VAL A 5 1.74 -26.87 12.64
N SER A 6 2.00 -26.47 11.38
CA SER A 6 2.90 -27.24 10.50
C SER A 6 4.35 -26.92 10.83
N ILE A 7 5.11 -27.91 11.30
CA ILE A 7 6.44 -27.76 11.88
C ILE A 7 7.54 -27.96 10.82
N TYR A 8 8.54 -27.06 10.85
CA TYR A 8 9.92 -27.17 10.38
C TYR A 8 10.28 -26.81 8.91
N LEU A 9 10.99 -25.68 8.77
CA LEU A 9 11.95 -25.43 7.70
C LEU A 9 13.28 -24.99 8.34
N PRO A 10 14.31 -25.84 8.40
CA PRO A 10 15.60 -25.42 8.91
C PRO A 10 16.28 -24.52 7.88
N LEU A 11 16.43 -23.23 8.20
CA LEU A 11 17.20 -22.26 7.39
C LEU A 11 18.71 -22.62 7.31
N SER A 12 19.16 -23.67 7.99
CA SER A 12 20.57 -23.97 8.22
C SER A 12 21.27 -24.72 7.08
N SER A 13 20.61 -25.06 5.98
CA SER A 13 21.24 -25.92 4.97
C SER A 13 22.29 -25.23 4.08
N LYS A 14 22.57 -23.92 4.26
CA LYS A 14 23.48 -23.16 3.36
C LYS A 14 24.42 -22.13 4.02
N LEU A 15 24.60 -22.11 5.35
CA LEU A 15 25.49 -21.14 6.01
C LEU A 15 26.45 -21.82 7.00
N ASP A 16 27.43 -22.55 6.46
CA ASP A 16 28.44 -23.28 7.23
C ASP A 16 29.37 -22.38 8.08
N SER A 17 29.37 -21.06 7.88
CA SER A 17 30.23 -20.12 8.63
C SER A 17 29.50 -19.23 9.65
N ALA A 18 28.16 -19.24 9.69
CA ALA A 18 27.36 -18.41 10.61
C ALA A 18 26.85 -19.16 11.86
N SER A 19 27.11 -20.46 11.98
CA SER A 19 26.53 -21.34 13.00
C SER A 19 26.85 -20.96 14.45
N LYS A 20 27.94 -20.21 14.68
CA LYS A 20 28.34 -19.79 16.04
C LYS A 20 27.47 -18.66 16.62
N TYR A 21 26.70 -17.96 15.78
CA TYR A 21 25.82 -16.85 16.18
C TYR A 21 24.36 -17.03 15.71
N ALA A 22 24.06 -18.14 15.02
CA ALA A 22 22.70 -18.46 14.62
C ALA A 22 21.88 -18.84 15.86
N GLN A 23 21.13 -17.88 16.41
CA GLN A 23 20.04 -18.21 17.32
C GLN A 23 19.01 -19.01 16.52
N ASN A 24 18.70 -20.22 16.99
CA ASN A 24 17.59 -21.00 16.45
C ASN A 24 16.30 -20.29 16.84
N PHE A 25 15.73 -19.53 15.91
CA PHE A 25 14.40 -18.97 16.07
C PHE A 25 13.35 -20.02 15.70
N TYR A 26 12.47 -20.33 16.63
CA TYR A 26 11.27 -21.12 16.37
C TYR A 26 10.19 -20.17 15.86
N TYR A 27 9.75 -20.36 14.63
CA TYR A 27 8.64 -19.61 14.03
C TYR A 27 7.46 -20.55 13.81
N GLU A 28 6.26 -20.09 14.18
CA GLU A 28 5.01 -20.72 13.81
C GLU A 28 4.45 -20.01 12.57
N PHE A 29 4.29 -20.75 11.47
CA PHE A 29 3.66 -20.23 10.26
C PHE A 29 2.19 -20.62 10.24
N PHE A 30 1.32 -19.64 10.00
CA PHE A 30 -0.11 -19.84 9.90
C PHE A 30 -0.59 -19.51 8.49
N ASP A 31 -1.28 -20.44 7.85
CA ASP A 31 -1.98 -20.17 6.60
C ASP A 31 -3.37 -19.61 6.88
N ILE A 32 -3.47 -18.28 6.81
CA ILE A 32 -4.72 -17.54 7.05
C ILE A 32 -5.75 -17.83 5.94
N SER A 33 -5.31 -18.20 4.74
CA SER A 33 -6.18 -18.39 3.57
C SER A 33 -7.22 -19.49 3.79
N HIS A 34 -6.81 -20.56 4.50
CA HIS A 34 -7.65 -21.74 4.78
C HIS A 34 -8.22 -21.75 6.21
N MET A 35 -7.82 -20.80 7.06
CA MET A 35 -8.28 -20.71 8.45
C MET A 35 -9.75 -20.25 8.50
N PRO A 36 -10.65 -20.93 9.22
CA PRO A 36 -12.02 -20.47 9.44
C PRO A 36 -12.08 -19.09 10.12
N ASP A 37 -13.05 -18.24 9.74
CA ASP A 37 -13.12 -16.85 10.24
C ASP A 37 -13.28 -16.76 11.77
N ASP A 38 -14.00 -17.71 12.38
CA ASP A 38 -14.20 -17.81 13.84
C ASP A 38 -12.92 -18.19 14.61
N GLN A 39 -11.91 -18.68 13.90
CA GLN A 39 -10.58 -18.94 14.41
C GLN A 39 -9.64 -17.73 14.26
N ILE A 40 -10.01 -16.71 13.47
CA ILE A 40 -9.26 -15.45 13.39
C ILE A 40 -9.57 -14.63 14.65
N ARG A 41 -8.70 -14.78 15.66
CA ARG A 41 -8.83 -14.16 16.99
C ARG A 41 -7.72 -13.15 17.23
N GLY A 42 -7.94 -12.22 18.16
CA GLY A 42 -6.96 -11.20 18.52
C GLY A 42 -7.61 -9.84 18.75
N SER A 43 -6.80 -8.78 18.69
CA SER A 43 -7.31 -7.41 18.73
C SER A 43 -8.19 -7.12 17.51
N ALA A 44 -9.08 -6.13 17.63
CA ALA A 44 -9.98 -5.75 16.56
C ALA A 44 -9.23 -5.36 15.28
N LEU A 45 -8.15 -4.55 15.39
CA LEU A 45 -7.26 -4.23 14.26
C LEU A 45 -6.66 -5.48 13.60
N LEU A 46 -6.21 -6.47 14.38
CA LEU A 46 -5.61 -7.68 13.83
C LEU A 46 -6.63 -8.52 13.06
N ARG A 47 -7.87 -8.63 13.56
CA ARG A 47 -8.97 -9.28 12.86
C ARG A 47 -9.29 -8.57 11.54
N ILE A 48 -9.37 -7.24 11.56
CA ILE A 48 -9.56 -6.43 10.35
C ILE A 48 -8.47 -6.75 9.31
N VAL A 49 -7.20 -6.67 9.70
CA VAL A 49 -6.06 -6.91 8.80
C VAL A 49 -6.13 -8.32 8.19
N PHE A 50 -6.33 -9.35 9.02
CA PHE A 50 -6.34 -10.73 8.55
C PHE A 50 -7.54 -11.05 7.67
N LEU A 51 -8.75 -10.61 8.03
CA LEU A 51 -9.93 -10.79 7.18
C LEU A 51 -9.75 -10.07 5.84
N THR A 52 -9.22 -8.85 5.87
CA THR A 52 -8.96 -8.10 4.63
C THR A 52 -7.96 -8.85 3.75
N MET A 53 -6.79 -9.22 4.27
CA MET A 53 -5.78 -9.95 3.50
C MET A 53 -6.30 -11.28 2.96
N LYS A 54 -7.09 -12.00 3.75
CA LYS A 54 -7.70 -13.28 3.34
C LYS A 54 -8.65 -13.12 2.15
N TYR A 55 -9.43 -12.05 2.13
CA TYR A 55 -10.52 -11.90 1.16
C TYR A 55 -10.22 -10.90 0.05
N ILE A 56 -9.21 -10.03 0.14
CA ILE A 56 -9.01 -8.90 -0.77
C ILE A 56 -8.97 -9.27 -2.25
N HIS A 57 -8.44 -10.46 -2.58
CA HIS A 57 -8.35 -10.96 -3.96
C HIS A 57 -9.54 -11.85 -4.38
N ASN A 58 -10.54 -12.04 -3.52
CA ASN A 58 -11.72 -12.87 -3.72
C ASN A 58 -12.97 -12.00 -3.89
N GLN A 59 -13.91 -12.41 -4.76
CA GLN A 59 -15.23 -11.78 -4.92
C GLN A 59 -16.01 -11.68 -3.60
N GLN A 60 -15.78 -12.62 -2.67
CA GLN A 60 -16.37 -12.62 -1.33
C GLN A 60 -15.97 -11.42 -0.48
N MET A 61 -14.94 -10.65 -0.86
CA MET A 61 -14.56 -9.41 -0.18
C MET A 61 -15.72 -8.43 -0.05
N LEU A 62 -16.60 -8.35 -1.05
CA LEU A 62 -17.76 -7.44 -1.00
C LEU A 62 -18.71 -7.77 0.15
N ASN A 63 -18.91 -9.05 0.43
CA ASN A 63 -19.76 -9.50 1.53
C ASN A 63 -19.02 -9.37 2.87
N LYS A 64 -17.73 -9.73 2.89
CA LYS A 64 -16.89 -9.67 4.09
C LYS A 64 -16.58 -8.25 4.55
N LEU A 65 -16.69 -7.27 3.65
CA LEU A 65 -16.54 -5.86 4.00
C LEU A 65 -17.57 -5.44 5.06
N ASP A 66 -18.80 -5.96 5.04
CA ASP A 66 -19.79 -5.65 6.08
C ASP A 66 -19.31 -6.11 7.47
N ASP A 67 -18.82 -7.35 7.56
CA ASP A 67 -18.29 -7.91 8.80
C ASP A 67 -17.10 -7.08 9.32
N ILE A 68 -16.21 -6.65 8.43
CA ILE A 68 -15.05 -5.81 8.77
C ILE A 68 -15.48 -4.44 9.29
N LEU A 69 -16.47 -3.82 8.65
CA LEU A 69 -16.99 -2.51 9.05
C LEU A 69 -17.70 -2.55 10.41
N VAL A 70 -18.33 -3.67 10.78
CA VAL A 70 -18.86 -3.89 12.13
C VAL A 70 -17.71 -3.89 13.16
N VAL A 71 -16.58 -4.53 12.85
CA VAL A 71 -15.42 -4.51 13.76
C VAL A 71 -14.85 -3.09 13.91
N PHE A 72 -14.87 -2.27 12.86
CA PHE A 72 -14.53 -0.85 12.99
C PHE A 72 -15.53 -0.09 13.88
N GLU A 73 -16.81 -0.39 13.80
CA GLU A 73 -17.83 0.21 14.68
C GLU A 73 -17.57 -0.09 16.16
N GLU A 74 -17.14 -1.32 16.49
CA GLU A 74 -16.72 -1.72 17.85
C GLU A 74 -15.52 -0.88 18.36
N MET A 75 -14.67 -0.40 17.45
CA MET A 75 -13.48 0.41 17.76
C MET A 75 -13.75 1.92 17.75
N SER A 76 -15.00 2.36 17.58
CA SER A 76 -15.34 3.78 17.34
C SER A 76 -14.91 4.75 18.44
N HIS A 77 -14.70 4.26 19.66
CA HIS A 77 -14.22 5.06 20.79
C HIS A 77 -12.68 5.14 20.89
N GLU A 78 -11.94 4.46 20.03
CA GLU A 78 -10.48 4.50 20.01
C GLU A 78 -9.96 5.76 19.30
N VAL A 79 -8.88 6.35 19.83
CA VAL A 79 -8.30 7.62 19.36
C VAL A 79 -7.88 7.56 17.88
N ASN A 80 -7.51 6.39 17.37
CA ASN A 80 -6.87 6.22 16.06
C ASN A 80 -7.76 5.59 14.98
N ILE A 81 -9.06 5.37 15.25
CA ILE A 81 -9.93 4.64 14.32
C ILE A 81 -9.92 5.24 12.90
N SER A 82 -9.84 6.56 12.79
CA SER A 82 -9.83 7.23 11.49
C SER A 82 -8.55 6.98 10.70
N ASN A 83 -7.40 6.85 11.37
CA ASN A 83 -6.15 6.48 10.74
C ASN A 83 -6.15 5.01 10.28
N ASP A 84 -6.72 4.13 11.10
CA ASP A 84 -6.83 2.70 10.78
C ASP A 84 -7.78 2.46 9.61
N LEU A 85 -8.92 3.15 9.59
CA LEU A 85 -9.86 3.14 8.45
C LEU A 85 -9.24 3.72 7.18
N ASN A 86 -8.51 4.83 7.27
CA ASN A 86 -7.80 5.39 6.10
C ASN A 86 -6.76 4.41 5.56
N THR A 87 -5.99 3.78 6.45
CA THR A 87 -4.98 2.78 6.08
C THR A 87 -5.65 1.57 5.40
N PHE A 88 -6.79 1.12 5.95
CA PHE A 88 -7.60 0.06 5.40
C PHE A 88 -8.19 0.42 4.02
N ALA A 89 -8.78 1.60 3.87
CA ALA A 89 -9.32 2.08 2.61
C ALA A 89 -8.23 2.22 1.54
N LEU A 90 -7.06 2.76 1.89
CA LEU A 90 -5.90 2.84 1.01
C LEU A 90 -5.39 1.46 0.61
N TYR A 91 -5.34 0.51 1.56
CA TYR A 91 -4.98 -0.87 1.25
C TYR A 91 -5.97 -1.52 0.28
N ILE A 92 -7.28 -1.28 0.45
CA ILE A 92 -8.29 -1.77 -0.49
C ILE A 92 -8.10 -1.16 -1.88
N GLU A 93 -7.93 0.17 -1.97
CA GLU A 93 -7.73 0.86 -3.25
C GLU A 93 -6.47 0.38 -3.98
N THR A 94 -5.43 -0.04 -3.23
CA THR A 94 -4.17 -0.53 -3.81
C THR A 94 -4.22 -2.02 -4.17
N ALA A 95 -4.70 -2.88 -3.28
CA ALA A 95 -4.59 -4.33 -3.39
C ALA A 95 -5.81 -5.02 -4.04
N ALA A 96 -7.01 -4.40 -4.03
CA ALA A 96 -8.21 -5.03 -4.57
C ALA A 96 -8.13 -5.22 -6.10
N PRO A 97 -8.71 -6.31 -6.65
CA PRO A 97 -8.92 -6.48 -8.08
C PRO A 97 -9.69 -5.31 -8.70
N GLN A 98 -9.31 -4.90 -9.91
CA GLN A 98 -9.90 -3.74 -10.59
C GLN A 98 -11.44 -3.81 -10.72
N ASN A 99 -11.98 -5.02 -10.93
CA ASN A 99 -13.42 -5.24 -11.04
C ASN A 99 -14.19 -5.09 -9.71
N LEU A 100 -13.50 -5.08 -8.56
CA LEU A 100 -14.08 -4.92 -7.22
C LEU A 100 -13.86 -3.53 -6.63
N LYS A 101 -12.82 -2.81 -7.05
CA LYS A 101 -12.43 -1.50 -6.48
C LYS A 101 -13.59 -0.53 -6.36
N GLN A 102 -14.31 -0.29 -7.45
CA GLN A 102 -15.42 0.66 -7.45
C GLN A 102 -16.50 0.28 -6.42
N GLN A 103 -16.92 -0.98 -6.40
CA GLN A 103 -17.97 -1.45 -5.48
C GLN A 103 -17.52 -1.40 -4.01
N LEU A 104 -16.27 -1.78 -3.72
CA LEU A 104 -15.70 -1.68 -2.38
C LEU A 104 -15.59 -0.23 -1.92
N SER A 105 -15.08 0.65 -2.80
CA SER A 105 -14.94 2.07 -2.52
C SER A 105 -16.30 2.73 -2.26
N GLU A 106 -17.31 2.46 -3.09
CA GLU A 106 -18.67 2.96 -2.89
C GLU A 106 -19.25 2.52 -1.54
N LYS A 107 -19.01 1.26 -1.15
CA LYS A 107 -19.50 0.69 0.10
C LYS A 107 -18.83 1.31 1.33
N ILE A 108 -17.49 1.46 1.32
CA ILE A 108 -16.75 2.18 2.39
C ILE A 108 -17.25 3.61 2.50
N ASN A 109 -17.33 4.33 1.38
CA ASN A 109 -17.80 5.72 1.34
C ASN A 109 -19.26 5.87 1.83
N SER A 110 -20.11 4.86 1.62
CA SER A 110 -21.49 4.87 2.11
C SER A 110 -21.54 4.69 3.63
N TRP A 111 -20.68 3.85 4.18
CA TRP A 111 -20.57 3.61 5.61
C TRP A 111 -20.01 4.83 6.35
N GLU A 112 -19.02 5.53 5.77
CA GLU A 112 -18.45 6.77 6.33
C GLU A 112 -19.45 7.93 6.40
N ARG A 113 -20.44 7.96 5.50
CA ARG A 113 -21.43 9.03 5.40
C ARG A 113 -22.70 8.78 6.21
N ARG A 114 -22.76 7.74 7.04
CA ARG A 114 -23.93 7.49 7.87
C ARG A 114 -24.07 8.60 8.92
N ASP A 115 -25.27 9.16 9.02
CA ASP A 115 -25.58 10.30 9.91
C ASP A 115 -25.68 9.89 11.40
N ASP A 116 -25.72 8.59 11.68
CA ASP A 116 -25.81 8.02 13.03
C ASP A 116 -24.47 8.03 13.78
N MET A 117 -23.34 8.34 13.12
CA MET A 117 -22.01 8.46 13.75
C MET A 117 -21.32 9.79 13.38
N PRO A 118 -21.74 10.93 13.97
CA PRO A 118 -21.26 12.26 13.59
C PRO A 118 -19.77 12.51 13.88
N GLU A 119 -19.18 11.82 14.85
CA GLU A 119 -17.75 11.94 15.21
C GLU A 119 -16.84 11.29 14.17
N ILE A 120 -17.24 10.10 13.69
CA ILE A 120 -16.63 9.40 12.56
C ILE A 120 -16.74 10.31 11.34
N SER A 121 -17.96 10.69 10.94
CA SER A 121 -18.21 11.49 9.72
C SER A 121 -17.36 12.78 9.62
N LYS A 122 -17.24 13.56 10.70
CA LYS A 122 -16.41 14.77 10.73
C LYS A 122 -14.93 14.48 10.58
N THR A 123 -14.44 13.40 11.20
CA THR A 123 -13.04 13.02 11.12
C THR A 123 -12.67 12.54 9.72
N PHE A 124 -13.59 11.82 9.04
CA PHE A 124 -13.43 11.41 7.64
C PHE A 124 -13.36 12.58 6.66
N GLN A 125 -14.24 13.57 6.81
CA GLN A 125 -14.21 14.77 5.95
C GLN A 125 -12.85 15.45 6.02
N ARG A 126 -12.31 15.63 7.23
CA ARG A 126 -11.00 16.26 7.44
C ARG A 126 -9.87 15.48 6.77
N LEU A 127 -9.80 14.17 6.98
CA LEU A 127 -8.72 13.34 6.41
C LEU A 127 -8.79 13.22 4.89
N ARG A 128 -10.00 13.18 4.31
CA ARG A 128 -10.19 13.22 2.85
C ARG A 128 -9.66 14.53 2.26
N ASP A 129 -9.95 15.65 2.92
CA ASP A 129 -9.44 16.95 2.49
C ASP A 129 -7.92 17.01 2.59
N GLU A 130 -7.34 16.51 3.68
CA GLU A 130 -5.88 16.41 3.87
C GLU A 130 -5.25 15.50 2.80
N GLY A 131 -5.81 14.31 2.55
CA GLY A 131 -5.32 13.38 1.52
C GLY A 131 -5.46 13.90 0.09
N ARG A 132 -6.54 14.62 -0.23
CA ARG A 132 -6.71 15.30 -1.52
C ARG A 132 -5.68 16.40 -1.73
N VAL A 133 -5.39 17.17 -0.68
CA VAL A 133 -4.37 18.22 -0.72
C VAL A 133 -2.99 17.61 -0.92
N GLU A 134 -2.67 16.55 -0.18
CA GLU A 134 -1.37 15.89 -0.26
C GLU A 134 -1.16 15.20 -1.62
N GLY A 135 -2.14 14.42 -2.09
CA GLY A 135 -2.06 13.76 -3.40
C GLY A 135 -1.95 14.75 -4.56
N LYS A 136 -2.61 15.92 -4.47
CA LYS A 136 -2.45 16.99 -5.47
C LYS A 136 -1.06 17.64 -5.40
N ARG A 137 -0.49 17.76 -4.21
CA ARG A 137 0.86 18.32 -4.00
C ARG A 137 1.92 17.38 -4.57
N GLU A 138 1.85 16.10 -4.21
CA GLU A 138 2.76 15.06 -4.69
C GLU A 138 2.65 14.88 -6.20
N GLY A 139 1.43 14.70 -6.74
CA GLY A 139 1.24 14.53 -8.19
C GLY A 139 1.71 15.74 -9.00
N LYS A 140 1.59 16.96 -8.47
CA LYS A 140 2.16 18.15 -9.12
C LYS A 140 3.68 18.17 -9.09
N MET A 141 4.29 17.69 -8.01
CA MET A 141 5.74 17.61 -7.87
C MET A 141 6.32 16.55 -8.81
N GLU A 142 5.76 15.34 -8.77
CA GLU A 142 6.14 14.23 -9.64
C GLU A 142 5.97 14.60 -11.11
N GLY A 143 4.80 15.10 -11.52
CA GLY A 143 4.56 15.51 -12.91
C GLY A 143 5.51 16.61 -13.40
N LYS A 144 5.96 17.51 -12.52
CA LYS A 144 6.97 18.53 -12.88
C LYS A 144 8.35 17.90 -13.09
N ILE A 145 8.71 16.89 -12.31
CA ILE A 145 9.98 16.18 -12.45
C ILE A 145 9.95 15.28 -13.69
N GLU A 146 8.86 14.54 -13.90
CA GLU A 146 8.66 13.70 -15.09
C GLU A 146 8.68 14.55 -16.37
N GLY A 147 7.99 15.68 -16.41
CA GLY A 147 8.02 16.59 -17.56
C GLY A 147 9.43 17.10 -17.89
N LYS A 148 10.22 17.45 -16.87
CA LYS A 148 11.63 17.83 -17.05
C LYS A 148 12.47 16.69 -17.62
N ILE A 149 12.23 15.46 -17.16
CA ILE A 149 12.92 14.27 -17.64
C ILE A 149 12.54 13.96 -19.09
N GLU A 150 11.25 14.00 -19.43
CA GLU A 150 10.78 13.80 -20.80
C GLU A 150 11.35 14.84 -21.77
N ASP A 151 11.35 16.12 -21.37
CA ASP A 151 11.92 17.19 -22.18
C ASP A 151 13.42 17.01 -22.35
N ALA A 152 14.16 16.67 -21.28
CA ALA A 152 15.58 16.34 -21.37
C ALA A 152 15.85 15.17 -22.32
N GLN A 153 15.05 14.10 -22.26
CA GLN A 153 15.17 12.96 -23.17
C GLN A 153 14.95 13.39 -24.63
N LYS A 154 13.92 14.19 -24.91
CA LYS A 154 13.67 14.72 -26.27
C LYS A 154 14.82 15.60 -26.76
N MET A 155 15.41 16.40 -25.89
CA MET A 155 16.57 17.25 -26.23
C MET A 155 17.83 16.43 -26.52
N ILE A 156 18.08 15.37 -25.75
CA ILE A 156 19.18 14.41 -25.99
C ILE A 156 19.00 13.76 -27.38
N HIS A 157 17.79 13.27 -27.71
CA HIS A 157 17.51 12.69 -29.02
C HIS A 157 17.72 13.69 -30.18
N LYS A 158 17.51 14.98 -29.92
CA LYS A 158 17.76 16.06 -30.88
C LYS A 158 19.23 16.48 -30.97
N GLY A 159 20.13 15.85 -30.20
CA GLY A 159 21.56 16.14 -30.22
C GLY A 159 21.95 17.46 -29.55
N MET A 160 21.12 17.98 -28.63
CA MET A 160 21.47 19.19 -27.87
C MET A 160 22.64 18.94 -26.91
N SER A 161 23.43 19.98 -26.63
CA SER A 161 24.53 19.88 -25.68
C SER A 161 24.02 19.72 -24.24
N LYS A 162 24.81 19.05 -23.40
CA LYS A 162 24.44 18.75 -22.00
C LYS A 162 24.31 20.03 -21.17
N GLU A 163 25.12 21.04 -21.48
CA GLU A 163 25.10 22.35 -20.84
C GLU A 163 23.79 23.09 -21.14
N LEU A 164 23.31 23.03 -22.39
CA LEU A 164 22.04 23.64 -22.79
C LEU A 164 20.84 22.90 -22.20
N ILE A 165 20.91 21.56 -22.13
CA ILE A 165 19.86 20.74 -21.49
C ILE A 165 19.78 21.06 -19.99
N GLN A 166 20.92 21.21 -19.32
CA GLN A 166 21.00 21.61 -17.92
C GLN A 166 20.39 23.00 -17.70
N GLU A 167 20.70 23.97 -18.56
CA GLU A 167 20.15 25.33 -18.48
C GLU A 167 18.62 25.33 -18.65
N ILE A 168 18.09 24.63 -19.66
CA ILE A 168 16.66 24.63 -19.98
C ILE A 168 15.84 23.83 -18.96
N THR A 169 16.31 22.66 -18.56
CA THR A 169 15.54 21.74 -17.70
C THR A 169 15.82 21.94 -16.20
N GLY A 170 16.96 22.56 -15.87
CA GLY A 170 17.46 22.70 -14.50
C GLY A 170 17.80 21.36 -13.83
N LEU A 171 18.01 20.29 -14.62
CA LEU A 171 18.48 19.00 -14.11
C LEU A 171 19.99 19.03 -13.84
N SER A 172 20.47 18.21 -12.90
CA SER A 172 21.92 18.08 -12.69
C SER A 172 22.59 17.41 -13.87
N PHE A 173 23.86 17.74 -14.10
CA PHE A 173 24.66 17.16 -15.18
C PHE A 173 24.74 15.63 -15.08
N GLU A 174 24.88 15.10 -13.86
CA GLU A 174 24.86 13.67 -13.55
C GLU A 174 23.56 13.00 -14.01
N LYS A 175 22.42 13.64 -13.78
CA LYS A 175 21.12 13.11 -14.18
C LYS A 175 20.97 13.05 -15.70
N ILE A 176 21.50 14.05 -16.40
CA ILE A 176 21.49 14.12 -17.86
C ILE A 176 22.36 12.98 -18.45
N ILE A 177 23.55 12.73 -17.88
CA ILE A 177 24.41 11.61 -18.30
C ILE A 177 23.72 10.26 -18.04
N GLU A 178 23.06 10.10 -16.90
CA GLU A 178 22.30 8.88 -16.58
C GLU A 178 21.21 8.61 -17.63
N LEU A 179 20.46 9.66 -18.01
CA LEU A 179 19.40 9.58 -19.02
C LEU A 179 19.96 9.22 -20.40
N GLU A 180 21.06 9.84 -20.81
CA GLU A 180 21.73 9.55 -22.09
C GLU A 180 22.21 8.10 -22.16
N ASN A 181 22.86 7.59 -21.11
CA ASN A 181 23.31 6.20 -21.03
C ASN A 181 22.15 5.20 -21.10
N LYS A 182 21.01 5.51 -20.48
CA LYS A 182 19.80 4.68 -20.54
C LYS A 182 19.18 4.64 -21.94
N ILE A 183 19.21 5.75 -22.67
CA ILE A 183 18.74 5.82 -24.06
C ILE A 183 19.65 4.99 -24.97
N THR A 184 20.97 5.19 -24.89
CA THR A 184 21.95 4.49 -25.73
C THR A 184 21.94 2.97 -25.53
N LYS A 185 21.71 2.50 -24.30
CA LYS A 185 21.56 1.06 -23.99
C LYS A 185 20.25 0.44 -24.51
N ARG A 186 19.21 1.24 -24.77
CA ARG A 186 17.93 0.77 -25.32
C ARG A 186 17.92 0.72 -26.85
N SER A 187 18.86 1.41 -27.50
CA SER A 187 19.04 1.45 -28.96
C SER A 187 20.04 0.41 -29.50
N LEU A 188 20.60 -0.44 -28.63
CA LEU A 188 21.43 -1.61 -28.95
C LEU A 188 20.62 -2.89 -28.72
#